data_AF-A0A8C3IVQ9-F1
#
_entry.id   AF-A0A8C3IVQ9-F1
#
_cell.length_a   1.000
_cell.length_b   1.000
_cell.length_c   1.000
_cell.angle_alpha   90.00
_cell.angle_beta   90.00
_cell.angle_gamma   90.00
#
_symmetry.space_group_name_H-M   'P 1'
#
loop_
_entity.id
_entity.type
_entity.pdbx_description
1 polymer ?
#
loop_
_entity_poly.entity_id
_entity_poly.type
_entity_poly.pdbx_seq_one_letter_code
_entity_poly.pdbx_strand_id
1 'polypeptide(L)'
;LQPGPFVPPPECPVFEPSWEEFSDPLGFIGRIRGLAEKTGICKIRPPKDWQPPFACEVQSFRFTPRVQRLNELEVSAELLKSGRAEDTSPVG
;
A
#
# COMPACT_ATOMS: atom_id res chain seq x y z
N LEU A 1 -15.42 27.64 -4.00
CA LEU A 1 -14.01 27.80 -3.58
C LEU A 1 -13.20 26.79 -4.39
N GLN A 2 -12.27 27.22 -5.24
CA GLN A 2 -11.41 26.26 -5.93
C GLN A 2 -10.42 25.67 -4.90
N PRO A 3 -10.13 24.36 -4.94
CA PRO A 3 -9.11 23.79 -4.07
C PRO A 3 -7.78 24.49 -4.33
N GLY A 4 -7.06 24.80 -3.24
CA GLY A 4 -5.72 25.39 -3.34
C GLY A 4 -4.73 24.47 -4.09
N PRO A 5 -3.54 24.97 -4.44
CA PRO A 5 -2.53 24.16 -5.10
C PRO A 5 -2.14 22.95 -4.23
N PHE A 6 -1.82 21.82 -4.88
CA PHE A 6 -1.32 20.64 -4.20
C PHE A 6 -0.03 20.94 -3.45
N VAL A 7 0.01 20.55 -2.18
CA VAL A 7 1.22 20.61 -1.34
C VAL A 7 1.65 19.17 -1.06
N PRO A 8 2.83 18.73 -1.53
CA PRO A 8 3.33 17.39 -1.24
C PRO A 8 3.51 17.17 0.26
N PRO A 9 3.09 16.00 0.80
CA PRO A 9 3.39 15.64 2.17
C PRO A 9 4.89 15.34 2.34
N PRO A 10 5.42 15.34 3.58
CA PRO A 10 6.77 14.86 3.86
C PRO A 10 6.97 13.40 3.43
N GLU A 11 8.18 13.07 2.99
CA GLU A 11 8.56 11.72 2.61
C GLU A 11 8.64 10.77 3.80
N CYS A 12 8.42 9.48 3.53
CA CYS A 12 8.59 8.42 4.53
C CYS A 12 10.07 8.02 4.73
N PRO A 13 10.42 7.38 5.86
CA PRO A 13 11.76 6.87 6.10
C PRO A 13 12.16 5.81 5.06
N VAL A 14 13.45 5.82 4.69
CA VAL A 14 14.03 4.87 3.74
C VAL A 14 15.17 4.11 4.41
N PHE A 15 15.15 2.77 4.29
CA PHE A 15 16.16 1.89 4.85
C PHE A 15 16.90 1.12 3.76
N GLU A 16 18.22 1.00 3.90
CA GLU A 16 19.11 0.25 2.99
C GLU A 16 19.83 -0.82 3.82
N PRO A 17 19.23 -2.00 4.06
CA PRO A 17 19.87 -3.07 4.83
C PRO A 17 21.16 -3.58 4.17
N SER A 18 22.10 -3.98 5.02
CA SER A 18 23.20 -4.85 4.60
C SER A 18 22.70 -6.24 4.16
N TRP A 19 23.55 -7.04 3.50
CA TRP A 19 23.20 -8.42 3.14
C TRP A 19 22.83 -9.28 4.34
N GLU A 20 23.51 -9.10 5.46
CA GLU A 20 23.22 -9.81 6.72
C GLU A 20 21.84 -9.41 7.25
N GLU A 21 21.55 -8.11 7.34
CA GLU A 21 20.24 -7.62 7.76
C GLU A 21 19.11 -8.02 6.80
N PHE A 22 19.38 -8.06 5.49
CA PHE A 22 18.41 -8.45 4.46
C PHE A 22 18.08 -9.95 4.47
N SER A 23 18.92 -10.78 5.10
CA SER A 23 18.73 -12.23 5.17
C SER A 23 17.58 -12.69 6.07
N ASP A 24 17.22 -11.89 7.08
CA ASP A 24 16.05 -12.09 7.95
C ASP A 24 15.09 -10.89 7.85
N PRO A 25 14.11 -10.93 6.91
CA PRO A 25 13.19 -9.83 6.70
C PRO A 25 12.36 -9.46 7.94
N LEU A 26 11.91 -10.44 8.72
CA LEU A 26 11.08 -10.17 9.90
C LEU A 26 11.92 -9.59 11.05
N GLY A 27 13.15 -10.09 11.23
CA GLY A 27 14.13 -9.51 12.15
C GLY A 27 14.44 -8.05 11.81
N PHE A 28 14.68 -7.75 10.53
CA PHE A 28 14.92 -6.38 10.08
C PHE A 28 13.71 -5.46 10.27
N ILE A 29 12.49 -5.93 9.94
CA ILE A 29 11.25 -5.19 10.21
C ILE A 29 11.09 -4.91 11.71
N GLY A 30 11.39 -5.89 12.57
CA GLY A 30 11.39 -5.72 14.03
C GLY A 30 12.35 -4.62 14.49
N ARG A 31 13.57 -4.59 13.93
CA ARG A 31 14.60 -3.58 14.22
C ARG A 31 14.18 -2.17 13.84
N ILE A 32 13.53 -1.98 12.69
CA ILE A 32 13.14 -0.64 12.21
C ILE A 32 11.77 -0.17 12.73
N ARG A 33 10.97 -1.05 13.36
CA ARG A 33 9.60 -0.78 13.81
C ARG A 33 9.47 0.53 14.59
N GLY A 34 10.31 0.76 15.59
CA GLY A 34 10.22 1.94 16.46
C GLY A 34 10.44 3.29 15.74
N LEU A 35 11.01 3.28 14.53
CA LEU A 35 11.08 4.45 13.65
C LEU A 35 9.92 4.47 12.66
N ALA A 36 9.69 3.36 11.96
CA ALA A 36 8.74 3.29 10.85
C ALA A 36 7.26 3.39 11.30
N GLU A 37 6.92 2.92 12.49
CA GLU A 37 5.54 2.96 13.00
C GLU A 37 5.01 4.38 13.18
N LYS A 38 5.91 5.34 13.43
CA LYS A 38 5.57 6.77 13.62
C LYS A 38 5.05 7.41 12.33
N THR A 39 5.40 6.87 11.17
CA THR A 39 5.01 7.39 9.85
C THR A 39 3.96 6.54 9.16
N GLY A 40 3.59 5.39 9.74
CA GLY A 40 2.63 4.43 9.18
C GLY A 40 3.16 3.62 7.98
N ILE A 41 4.06 4.19 7.18
CA ILE A 41 4.74 3.56 6.06
C ILE A 41 6.25 3.81 6.09
N CYS A 42 7.03 2.93 5.45
CA CYS A 42 8.45 3.14 5.16
C CYS A 42 8.82 2.44 3.84
N LYS A 43 9.97 2.78 3.28
CA LYS A 43 10.54 2.15 2.07
C LYS A 43 11.80 1.38 2.40
N ILE A 44 11.90 0.13 1.97
CA ILE A 44 13.12 -0.69 2.07
C ILE A 44 13.72 -0.83 0.67
N ARG A 45 14.99 -0.46 0.51
CA ARG A 45 15.76 -0.69 -0.71
C ARG A 45 16.68 -1.87 -0.49
N PRO A 46 16.52 -2.99 -1.23
CA PRO A 46 17.38 -4.17 -1.06
C PRO A 46 18.84 -3.86 -1.45
N PRO A 47 19.80 -4.72 -1.07
CA PRO A 47 21.17 -4.64 -1.57
C PRO A 47 21.20 -4.56 -3.11
N LYS A 48 22.11 -3.75 -3.68
CA LYS A 48 22.16 -3.45 -5.12
C LYS A 48 22.30 -4.69 -6.02
N ASP A 49 22.98 -5.72 -5.53
CA ASP A 49 23.19 -6.95 -6.31
C ASP A 49 22.00 -7.93 -6.16
N TRP A 50 21.00 -7.61 -5.33
CA TRP A 50 19.75 -8.35 -5.27
C TRP A 50 18.81 -7.88 -6.38
N GLN A 51 18.82 -8.60 -7.50
CA GLN A 51 18.02 -8.30 -8.68
C GLN A 51 17.31 -9.58 -9.13
N PRO A 52 16.17 -9.95 -8.51
CA PRO A 52 15.45 -11.15 -8.90
C PRO A 52 14.94 -11.02 -10.34
N PRO A 53 15.00 -12.09 -11.15
CA PRO A 53 14.44 -12.06 -12.49
C PRO A 53 12.92 -11.91 -12.40
N PHE A 54 12.34 -11.17 -13.35
CA PHE A 54 10.89 -11.11 -13.50
C PHE A 54 10.37 -12.44 -14.05
N ALA A 55 9.50 -13.11 -13.31
CA ALA A 55 9.06 -14.47 -13.64
C ALA A 55 7.89 -14.53 -14.64
N CYS A 56 7.19 -13.41 -14.89
CA CYS A 56 6.03 -13.40 -15.78
C CYS A 56 6.42 -13.08 -17.23
N GLU A 57 5.92 -13.86 -18.17
CA GLU A 57 6.04 -13.55 -19.59
C GLU A 57 5.06 -12.44 -19.98
N VAL A 58 5.59 -11.23 -20.17
CA VAL A 58 4.78 -10.02 -20.41
C VAL A 58 3.93 -10.13 -21.67
N GLN A 59 4.42 -10.82 -22.70
CA GLN A 59 3.74 -10.89 -24.01
C GLN A 59 2.49 -11.78 -24.00
N SER A 60 2.48 -12.81 -23.15
CA SER A 60 1.37 -13.77 -23.04
C SER A 60 0.45 -13.47 -21.84
N PHE A 61 0.87 -12.59 -20.92
CA PHE A 61 0.08 -12.21 -19.76
C PHE A 61 -1.19 -11.43 -20.16
N ARG A 62 -2.35 -11.94 -19.73
CA ARG A 62 -3.66 -11.31 -19.95
C ARG A 62 -4.38 -11.10 -18.65
N PHE A 63 -4.98 -9.93 -18.50
CA PHE A 63 -5.88 -9.60 -17.41
C PHE A 63 -6.99 -8.69 -17.91
N THR A 64 -8.14 -8.73 -17.27
CA THR A 64 -9.23 -7.78 -17.55
C THR A 64 -8.95 -6.48 -16.78
N PRO A 65 -8.70 -5.35 -17.46
CA PRO A 65 -8.45 -4.08 -16.79
C PRO A 65 -9.71 -3.59 -16.07
N ARG A 66 -9.52 -2.80 -15.00
CA ARG A 66 -10.61 -2.09 -14.32
C ARG A 66 -10.56 -0.61 -14.71
N VAL A 67 -11.73 -0.01 -14.98
CA VAL A 67 -11.86 1.43 -15.22
C VAL A 67 -11.98 2.15 -13.87
N GLN A 68 -11.17 3.18 -13.66
CA GLN A 68 -11.23 4.03 -12.47
C GLN A 68 -11.50 5.49 -12.87
N ARG A 69 -12.70 5.99 -12.58
CA ARG A 69 -13.08 7.40 -12.84
C ARG A 69 -12.66 8.26 -11.65
N LEU A 70 -11.61 9.06 -11.81
CA LEU A 70 -11.01 9.85 -10.71
C LEU A 70 -11.99 10.85 -10.09
N ASN A 71 -12.86 11.45 -10.90
CA ASN A 71 -13.87 12.40 -10.43
C ASN A 71 -14.97 11.76 -9.56
N GLU A 72 -15.09 10.43 -9.60
CA GLU A 72 -16.06 9.64 -8.83
C GLU A 72 -15.37 8.88 -7.68
N LEU A 73 -14.07 9.09 -7.47
CA LEU A 73 -13.26 8.34 -6.51
C LEU A 73 -13.44 8.82 -5.07
N GLU A 74 -13.99 10.02 -4.88
CA GLU A 74 -14.27 10.60 -3.56
C GLU A 74 -15.50 9.93 -2.92
N VAL A 75 -15.32 8.69 -2.47
CA VAL A 75 -16.23 8.04 -1.54
C VAL A 75 -15.58 8.11 -0.17
N SER A 76 -16.13 8.94 0.73
CA SER A 76 -15.65 9.00 2.10
C SER A 76 -15.92 7.67 2.81
N ALA A 77 -15.07 7.31 3.77
CA ALA A 77 -15.28 6.13 4.61
C ALA A 77 -16.62 6.17 5.41
N GLU A 78 -17.26 7.34 5.45
CA GLU A 78 -18.59 7.54 6.06
C GLU A 78 -19.72 7.01 5.17
N LEU A 79 -19.64 7.15 3.84
CA LEU A 79 -20.63 6.61 2.90
C LEU A 79 -20.63 5.07 2.85
N LEU A 80 -19.50 4.42 3.16
CA LEU A 80 -19.42 2.95 3.14
C LEU A 80 -20.12 2.30 4.36
N LYS A 81 -20.31 3.04 5.45
CA LYS A 81 -20.92 2.54 6.69
C LYS A 81 -22.45 2.49 6.63
N SER A 82 -23.08 3.25 5.72
CA SER A 82 -24.54 3.34 5.60
C SER A 82 -25.17 2.23 4.76
N GLY A 83 -24.37 1.37 4.10
CA GLY A 83 -24.87 0.31 3.21
C GLY A 83 -25.07 -1.07 3.84
N ARG A 84 -25.03 -1.21 5.18
CA ARG A 84 -25.12 -2.52 5.86
C ARG A 84 -26.03 -2.53 7.09
N ALA A 85 -27.27 -2.15 6.89
CA ALA A 85 -28.45 -2.52 7.68
C ALA A 85 -29.61 -2.45 6.66
N GLU A 86 -30.48 -3.42 6.43
CA GLU A 86 -31.13 -4.40 7.29
C GLU A 86 -31.56 -5.58 6.38
N ASP A 87 -31.17 -6.83 6.69
CA ASP A 87 -31.96 -8.01 6.32
C ASP A 87 -31.61 -9.18 7.24
N THR A 88 -32.21 -9.17 8.42
CA THR A 88 -32.45 -10.39 9.19
C THR A 88 -33.87 -10.30 9.73
N SER A 89 -34.84 -10.74 8.93
CA SER A 89 -36.16 -11.09 9.44
C SER A 89 -36.05 -12.42 10.21
N PRO A 90 -36.60 -12.55 11.43
CA PRO A 90 -36.65 -13.82 12.13
C PRO A 90 -37.72 -14.71 11.49
N VAL A 91 -37.34 -15.93 11.10
CA VAL A 91 -38.29 -16.98 10.71
C VAL A 91 -38.93 -17.51 11.99
N GLY A 92 -40.23 -17.26 12.15
CA GLY A 92 -41.12 -17.98 13.07
C GLY A 92 -41.76 -19.18 12.39
#